data_AF-A0A3N4JDN1-F1
#
_entry.id   AF-A0A3N4JDN1-F1
#
_cell.length_a   1.000
_cell.length_b   1.000
_cell.length_c   1.000
_cell.angle_alpha   90.00
_cell.angle_beta   90.00
_cell.angle_gamma   90.00
#
_symmetry.space_group_name_H-M   'P 1'
#
loop_
_entity.id
_entity.type
_entity.pdbx_description
1 polymer ?
#
loop_
_entity_poly.entity_id
_entity_poly.type
_entity_poly.pdbx_seq_one_letter_code
_entity_poly.pdbx_strand_id
1 'polypeptide(L)'
;MGVAKKASRAFSKNIPDEKLTGFPISRGLIWSNNYFRLDMQGMTPGVPQKNNLQIQANRGSGVSSVEMLAPDMVAGPVLIGVEDEVTPRELRDMFLARILI
;
A
#
# COMPACT_ATOMS: atom_id res chain seq x y z
N MET A 1 18.11 -9.31 4.25
CA MET A 1 16.87 -8.75 3.64
C MET A 1 17.30 -7.81 2.51
N GLY A 2 16.79 -7.97 1.28
CA GLY A 2 17.16 -7.11 0.15
C GLY A 2 16.77 -5.63 0.36
N VAL A 3 17.42 -4.71 -0.36
CA VAL A 3 17.23 -3.25 -0.18
C VAL A 3 15.77 -2.85 -0.42
N ALA A 4 15.16 -3.29 -1.52
CA ALA A 4 13.77 -3.00 -1.84
C ALA A 4 12.80 -3.52 -0.75
N LYS A 5 13.01 -4.74 -0.24
CA LYS A 5 12.20 -5.32 0.85
C LYS A 5 12.33 -4.54 2.15
N LYS A 6 13.55 -4.10 2.51
CA LYS A 6 13.80 -3.25 3.69
C LYS A 6 13.10 -1.88 3.54
N ALA A 7 13.20 -1.29 2.35
CA ALA A 7 12.58 0.01 2.05
C ALA A 7 11.05 -0.09 2.05
N SER A 8 10.46 -1.14 1.46
CA SER A 8 9.01 -1.40 1.49
C SER A 8 8.51 -1.55 2.92
N ARG A 9 9.20 -2.34 3.76
CA ARG A 9 8.86 -2.48 5.19
C ARG A 9 8.90 -1.13 5.92
N ALA A 10 9.89 -0.28 5.64
CA ALA A 10 10.01 1.04 6.24
C ALA A 10 8.89 1.98 5.76
N PHE A 11 8.53 1.91 4.48
CA PHE A 11 7.41 2.66 3.91
C PHE A 11 6.10 2.29 4.62
N SER A 12 5.76 0.99 4.71
CA SER A 12 4.54 0.53 5.39
C SER A 12 4.43 1.03 6.83
N LYS A 13 5.54 1.05 7.58
CA LYS A 13 5.55 1.52 8.98
C LYS A 13 5.34 3.03 9.11
N ASN A 14 5.80 3.80 8.13
CA ASN A 14 5.84 5.26 8.18
C ASN A 14 4.68 5.92 7.43
N ILE A 15 3.71 5.16 6.91
CA ILE A 15 2.47 5.75 6.38
C ILE A 15 1.79 6.53 7.50
N PRO A 16 1.49 7.84 7.35
CA PRO A 16 0.82 8.62 8.38
C PRO A 16 -0.58 8.07 8.72
N ASP A 17 -1.01 8.16 9.98
CA ASP A 17 -2.32 7.65 10.42
C ASP A 17 -3.48 8.26 9.61
N GLU A 18 -3.42 9.56 9.34
CA GLU A 18 -4.39 10.31 8.52
C GLU A 18 -4.52 9.80 7.07
N LYS A 19 -3.54 9.04 6.58
CA LYS A 19 -3.56 8.40 5.25
C LYS A 19 -4.11 6.99 5.27
N LEU A 20 -4.42 6.46 6.45
CA LEU A 20 -4.91 5.10 6.68
C LEU A 20 -6.38 5.08 7.14
N THR A 21 -7.10 6.18 6.90
CA THR A 21 -8.53 6.34 7.25
C THR A 21 -9.27 7.07 6.14
N GLY A 22 -10.59 6.87 6.04
CA GLY A 22 -11.44 7.65 5.13
C GLY A 22 -11.08 7.51 3.65
N PHE A 23 -10.79 6.28 3.20
CA PHE A 23 -10.33 6.01 1.84
C PHE A 23 -11.31 6.52 0.78
N PRO A 24 -10.81 7.08 -0.33
CA PRO A 24 -11.66 7.46 -1.45
C PRO A 24 -12.29 6.21 -2.08
N ILE A 25 -13.53 6.34 -2.57
CA ILE A 25 -14.21 5.26 -3.28
C ILE A 25 -13.56 5.02 -4.66
N SER A 26 -13.02 6.08 -5.27
CA SER A 26 -12.38 6.04 -6.58
C SER A 26 -10.92 5.56 -6.50
N ARG A 27 -10.42 5.07 -7.63
CA ARG A 27 -8.99 4.78 -7.80
C ARG A 27 -8.16 6.05 -7.62
N GLY A 28 -6.98 5.93 -7.01
CA GLY A 28 -6.05 7.04 -6.92
C GLY A 28 -4.91 6.85 -5.92
N LEU A 29 -3.97 7.79 -5.98
CA LEU A 29 -2.85 7.91 -5.06
C LEU A 29 -3.34 8.44 -3.71
N ILE A 30 -3.02 7.73 -2.63
CA ILE A 30 -3.29 8.19 -1.25
C ILE A 30 -2.05 8.86 -0.66
N TRP A 31 -0.89 8.24 -0.81
CA TRP A 31 0.37 8.73 -0.24
C TRP A 31 1.58 8.15 -0.97
N SER A 32 2.69 8.87 -1.01
CA SER A 32 3.92 8.39 -1.64
C SER A 32 5.18 8.98 -1.02
N ASN A 33 6.30 8.33 -1.31
CA ASN A 33 7.64 8.91 -1.21
C ASN A 33 8.42 8.64 -2.51
N ASN A 34 9.74 8.80 -2.50
CA ASN A 34 10.57 8.56 -3.69
C ASN A 34 10.56 7.10 -4.18
N TYR A 35 10.32 6.13 -3.30
CA TYR A 35 10.46 4.70 -3.59
C TYR A 35 9.12 4.01 -3.87
N PHE A 36 8.08 4.36 -3.13
CA PHE A 36 6.81 3.66 -3.16
C PHE A 36 5.63 4.61 -3.09
N ARG A 37 4.47 4.11 -3.51
CA ARG A 37 3.18 4.77 -3.37
C ARG A 37 2.15 3.81 -2.79
N LEU A 38 1.29 4.33 -1.92
CA LEU A 38 0.07 3.71 -1.47
C LEU A 38 -1.06 4.19 -2.38
N ASP A 39 -1.67 3.25 -3.10
CA ASP A 39 -2.77 3.50 -4.00
C ASP A 39 -4.04 2.77 -3.54
N MET A 40 -5.17 3.41 -3.82
CA MET A 40 -6.48 2.78 -3.84
C MET A 40 -6.77 2.27 -5.27
N GLN A 41 -6.92 0.96 -5.44
CA GLN A 41 -7.20 0.31 -6.73
C GLN A 41 -8.70 0.14 -7.01
N GLY A 42 -9.53 0.83 -6.22
CA GLY A 42 -10.99 0.82 -6.32
C GLY A 42 -11.61 -0.25 -5.42
N MET A 43 -12.91 -0.42 -5.54
CA MET A 43 -13.68 -1.37 -4.74
C MET A 43 -13.65 -2.77 -5.36
N THR A 44 -13.63 -3.81 -4.53
CA THR A 44 -13.82 -5.20 -5.00
C THR A 44 -15.24 -5.40 -5.52
N PRO A 45 -15.44 -6.23 -6.57
CA PRO A 45 -16.78 -6.68 -6.94
C PRO A 45 -17.33 -7.60 -5.83
N GLY A 46 -18.55 -7.34 -5.35
CA GLY A 46 -19.21 -8.15 -4.32
C GLY A 46 -19.96 -7.34 -3.27
N VAL A 47 -20.66 -8.04 -2.37
CA VAL A 47 -21.35 -7.45 -1.22
C VAL A 47 -20.87 -8.16 0.06
N PRO A 48 -20.27 -7.44 1.04
CA PRO A 48 -19.96 -6.02 1.00
C PRO A 48 -18.78 -5.71 0.07
N GLN A 49 -18.79 -4.52 -0.53
CA GLN A 49 -17.65 -3.99 -1.27
C GLN A 49 -16.51 -3.64 -0.32
N LYS A 50 -15.26 -3.94 -0.72
CA LYS A 50 -14.07 -3.62 0.08
C LYS A 50 -13.11 -2.72 -0.69
N ASN A 51 -12.48 -1.81 0.02
CA ASN A 51 -11.39 -0.98 -0.49
C ASN A 51 -10.18 -1.86 -0.81
N ASN A 52 -9.64 -1.77 -2.03
CA ASN A 52 -8.45 -2.50 -2.44
C ASN A 52 -7.21 -1.60 -2.37
N LEU A 53 -6.45 -1.71 -1.29
CA LEU A 53 -5.26 -0.90 -1.05
C LEU A 53 -3.99 -1.66 -1.44
N GLN A 54 -3.08 -0.98 -2.12
CA GLN A 54 -1.83 -1.57 -2.59
C GLN A 54 -0.65 -0.61 -2.41
N ILE A 55 0.51 -1.17 -2.05
CA ILE A 55 1.77 -0.45 -2.11
C ILE A 55 2.50 -0.87 -3.38
N GLN A 56 2.81 0.09 -4.23
CA GLN A 56 3.46 -0.11 -5.53
C GLN A 56 4.84 0.58 -5.57
N ALA A 57 5.78 0.03 -6.34
CA ALA A 57 7.08 0.64 -6.56
C ALA A 57 6.98 1.82 -7.53
N ASN A 58 7.69 2.91 -7.22
CA ASN A 58 7.76 4.10 -8.07
C ASN A 58 8.88 3.98 -9.10
N ARG A 59 8.61 4.46 -10.33
CA ARG A 59 9.65 4.69 -11.33
C ARG A 59 10.50 5.90 -10.93
N GLY A 60 11.78 5.90 -11.30
CA GLY A 60 12.69 7.02 -11.02
C GLY A 60 13.04 7.17 -9.54
N SER A 61 13.01 6.08 -8.78
CA SER A 61 13.35 6.10 -7.35
C SER A 61 14.85 6.31 -7.09
N GLY A 62 15.69 6.15 -8.11
CA GLY A 62 17.15 6.21 -7.99
C GLY A 62 17.78 4.97 -7.33
N VAL A 63 16.96 3.98 -6.96
CA VAL A 63 17.43 2.70 -6.42
C VAL A 63 17.06 1.60 -7.41
N SER A 64 18.06 1.03 -8.08
CA SER A 64 17.87 0.06 -9.17
C SER A 64 16.97 -1.11 -8.77
N SER A 65 17.11 -1.64 -7.55
CA SER A 65 16.27 -2.74 -7.07
C SER A 65 14.79 -2.38 -6.89
N VAL A 66 14.45 -1.12 -6.67
CA VAL A 66 13.06 -0.64 -6.60
C VAL A 66 12.55 -0.31 -8.00
N GLU A 67 13.39 0.28 -8.85
CA GLU A 67 13.02 0.59 -10.23
C GLU A 67 12.73 -0.65 -11.07
N MET A 68 13.47 -1.75 -10.84
CA MET A 68 13.20 -3.04 -11.46
C MET A 68 11.82 -3.62 -11.11
N LEU A 69 11.25 -3.20 -9.97
CA LEU A 69 9.92 -3.61 -9.54
C LEU A 69 8.84 -2.64 -9.99
N ALA A 70 9.17 -1.45 -10.52
CA ALA A 70 8.16 -0.44 -10.79
C ALA A 70 7.46 -0.69 -12.13
N PRO A 71 6.10 -0.57 -12.21
CA PRO A 71 5.18 -0.07 -11.19
C PRO A 71 4.42 -1.19 -10.43
N ASP A 72 5.05 -2.34 -10.23
CA ASP A 72 4.39 -3.52 -9.65
C ASP A 72 4.06 -3.33 -8.17
N MET A 73 3.06 -4.09 -7.71
CA MET A 73 2.66 -4.17 -6.32
C MET A 73 3.72 -4.92 -5.50
N VAL A 74 4.26 -4.26 -4.50
CA VAL A 74 5.29 -4.80 -3.61
C VAL A 74 4.75 -5.20 -2.23
N ALA A 75 3.57 -4.68 -1.85
CA ALA A 75 2.82 -5.17 -0.71
C ALA A 75 1.31 -5.01 -0.90
N GLY A 76 0.55 -6.04 -0.52
CA GLY A 76 -0.89 -6.12 -0.71
C GLY A 76 -1.33 -7.26 -1.65
N PRO A 77 -2.59 -7.26 -2.11
CA PRO A 77 -3.63 -6.29 -1.80
C PRO A 77 -4.09 -6.42 -0.34
N VAL A 78 -4.41 -5.29 0.29
CA VAL A 78 -5.12 -5.26 1.57
C VAL A 78 -6.55 -4.83 1.31
N LEU A 79 -7.51 -5.66 1.74
CA LEU A 79 -8.94 -5.47 1.50
C LEU A 79 -9.63 -5.04 2.80
N ILE A 80 -10.17 -3.82 2.84
CA ILE A 80 -10.85 -3.26 4.01
C ILE A 80 -12.30 -2.94 3.66
N GLY A 81 -13.26 -3.51 4.37
CA GLY A 81 -14.68 -3.15 4.25
C GLY A 81 -14.93 -1.71 4.67
N VAL A 82 -15.94 -1.07 4.09
CA VAL A 82 -16.29 0.34 4.42
C VAL A 82 -16.69 0.49 5.89
N GLU A 83 -17.30 -0.54 6.46
CA GLU A 83 -17.75 -0.59 7.85
C GLU A 83 -16.73 -1.26 8.79
N ASP A 84 -15.60 -1.74 8.27
CA ASP A 84 -14.58 -2.38 9.09
C ASP A 84 -13.86 -1.30 9.93
N GLU A 85 -13.96 -1.38 11.25
CA GLU A 85 -13.20 -0.54 12.17
C GLU A 85 -11.74 -1.02 12.27
N VAL A 86 -10.96 -0.79 11.22
CA VAL A 86 -9.52 -1.13 11.19
C VAL A 86 -8.72 0.08 11.62
N THR A 87 -7.90 -0.10 12.66
CA THR A 87 -6.99 0.96 13.11
C THR A 87 -5.85 1.15 12.12
N PRO A 88 -5.26 2.36 12.02
CA PRO A 88 -4.06 2.58 11.21
C PRO A 88 -2.92 1.61 11.54
N ARG A 89 -2.77 1.22 12.80
CA ARG A 89 -1.76 0.25 13.22
C ARG A 89 -2.01 -1.13 12.60
N GLU A 90 -3.23 -1.64 12.70
CA GLU A 90 -3.60 -2.93 12.12
C GLU A 90 -3.41 -2.92 10.60
N LEU A 91 -3.77 -1.83 9.93
CA LEU A 91 -3.60 -1.71 8.49
C LEU A 91 -2.11 -1.77 8.08
N ARG A 92 -1.21 -1.12 8.84
CA ARG A 92 0.24 -1.28 8.63
C ARG A 92 0.68 -2.72 8.83
N ASP A 93 0.20 -3.38 9.88
CA ASP A 93 0.53 -4.77 10.18
C ASP A 93 0.03 -5.72 9.06
N MET A 94 -1.13 -5.45 8.48
CA MET A 94 -1.65 -6.19 7.31
C MET A 94 -0.75 -6.05 6.08
N PHE A 95 -0.21 -4.85 5.82
CA PHE A 95 0.77 -4.65 4.74
C PHE A 95 2.10 -5.35 5.04
N LEU A 96 2.58 -5.25 6.28
CA LEU A 96 3.82 -5.90 6.71
C LEU A 96 3.75 -7.43 6.58
N ALA A 97 2.57 -8.01 6.81
CA ALA A 97 2.30 -9.43 6.61
C ALA A 97 2.17 -9.83 5.13
N ARG A 98 1.98 -8.88 4.21
CA ARG A 98 1.73 -9.09 2.77
C ARG A 98 2.80 -8.45 1.87
N ILE A 99 4.05 -8.41 2.32
CA ILE A 99 5.18 -8.01 1.45
C ILE A 99 5.48 -9.13 0.46
N LEU A 100 5.52 -8.79 -0.83
CA LEU A 100 5.65 -9.76 -1.94
C LEU A 100 7.09 -9.92 -2.47
N ILE A 101 7.99 -9.04 -2.05
CA ILE A 101 9.40 -8.97 -2.49
C ILE A 101 10.39 -9.36 -1.39
#